data_AF-I4GWU8-F1
#
_entry.id   AF-I4GWU8-F1
#
_cell.length_a   1.000
_cell.length_b   1.000
_cell.length_c   1.000
_cell.angle_alpha   90.00
_cell.angle_beta   90.00
_cell.angle_gamma   90.00
#
_symmetry.space_group_name_H-M   'P 1'
#
loop_
_entity.id
_entity.type
_entity.pdbx_description
1 polymer ?
#
loop_
_entity_poly.entity_id
_entity_poly.type
_entity_poly.pdbx_seq_one_letter_code
_entity_poly.pdbx_strand_id
1 'polypeptide(L)'
;MKKLPLILSVGSVALLLVGCPASDQANQSPPPSQETPTPPPSPPAAPPATFRGAMKPATKPTPPRVAAGLIPATDPDQKRAEINRGRSDPFAPFPLQPNITITVAEEPPAGTPAATAPAPMGNRLAATPAPMGNRSTPAPAPMGNRPTSGGPIVKAPPPPPQPTEAEEVQVSGIVQLPTTAMALVKAPGEATERRVIPGSTLSNGLILVKAIDTNPDNPSIVLEQYGRTITRRLGDGVPEPAAAPQASISYNVSESGE
;
A
#
# COMPACT_ATOMS: atom_id res chain seq x y z
N MET A 1 -43.01 4.56 -56.85
CA MET A 1 -43.93 5.44 -56.11
C MET A 1 -43.75 5.09 -54.64
N LYS A 2 -43.39 5.96 -53.68
CA LYS A 2 -43.09 7.42 -53.67
C LYS A 2 -41.71 7.63 -52.99
N LYS A 3 -41.03 8.78 -53.19
CA LYS A 3 -39.66 9.05 -52.70
C LYS A 3 -39.56 10.43 -52.01
N LEU A 4 -38.87 10.51 -50.86
CA LEU A 4 -38.19 11.68 -50.24
C LEU A 4 -39.03 12.98 -50.03
N PRO A 5 -38.49 14.10 -49.45
CA PRO A 5 -37.19 14.35 -48.77
C PRO A 5 -37.37 14.75 -47.27
N LEU A 6 -36.39 14.78 -46.35
CA LEU A 6 -35.12 15.51 -46.21
C LEU A 6 -35.21 17.06 -46.37
N ILE A 7 -35.17 17.78 -45.24
CA ILE A 7 -34.88 19.24 -45.15
C ILE A 7 -33.74 19.36 -44.14
N LEU A 8 -32.47 19.47 -44.52
CA LEU A 8 -31.74 20.58 -45.14
C LEU A 8 -31.37 21.69 -44.12
N SER A 9 -30.07 21.75 -43.86
CA SER A 9 -29.37 22.63 -42.92
C SER A 9 -29.50 24.13 -43.24
N VAL A 10 -29.57 24.97 -42.21
CA VAL A 10 -29.08 26.36 -42.27
C VAL A 10 -28.06 26.52 -41.15
N GLY A 11 -26.79 26.68 -41.52
CA GLY A 11 -25.73 26.97 -40.57
C GLY A 11 -25.63 28.48 -40.32
N SER A 12 -25.46 28.86 -39.06
CA SER A 12 -24.86 30.14 -38.67
C SER A 12 -23.54 29.87 -37.97
N VAL A 13 -22.46 29.84 -38.75
CA VAL A 13 -21.11 30.07 -38.22
C VAL A 13 -20.97 31.58 -38.04
N ALA A 14 -20.87 32.04 -36.79
CA ALA A 14 -20.68 33.44 -36.45
C ALA A 14 -19.48 33.61 -35.50
N LEU A 15 -18.38 34.11 -36.07
CA LEU A 15 -17.20 34.78 -35.51
C LEU A 15 -16.92 34.75 -33.98
N LEU A 16 -15.80 34.11 -33.65
CA LEU A 16 -14.59 34.72 -33.05
C LEU A 16 -14.76 35.87 -32.02
N LEU A 17 -14.68 35.54 -30.72
CA LEU A 17 -14.00 36.34 -29.67
C LEU A 17 -13.33 35.34 -28.70
N VAL A 18 -12.01 35.18 -28.71
CA VAL A 18 -11.01 35.89 -27.87
C VAL A 18 -11.13 35.58 -26.38
N GLY A 19 -10.10 34.92 -25.84
CA GLY A 19 -9.66 35.06 -24.43
C GLY A 19 -9.95 33.88 -23.49
N CYS A 20 -8.89 33.23 -23.00
CA CYS A 20 -8.92 32.66 -21.66
C CYS A 20 -9.02 33.81 -20.63
N PRO A 21 -9.56 33.52 -19.44
CA PRO A 21 -8.74 33.75 -18.26
C PRO A 21 -8.47 32.45 -17.50
N ALA A 22 -7.22 32.28 -17.09
CA ALA A 22 -6.88 31.40 -15.98
C ALA A 22 -7.17 32.12 -14.65
N SER A 23 -7.32 31.31 -13.59
CA SER A 23 -7.33 31.69 -12.17
C SER A 23 -8.51 32.51 -11.62
N ASP A 24 -9.21 31.83 -10.70
CA ASP A 24 -9.45 32.25 -9.32
C ASP A 24 -9.98 33.68 -9.05
N GLN A 25 -11.25 33.78 -8.64
CA GLN A 25 -11.62 33.96 -7.21
C GLN A 25 -13.05 34.49 -7.04
N ALA A 26 -13.78 33.90 -6.09
CA ALA A 26 -15.00 34.39 -5.42
C ALA A 26 -16.30 34.61 -6.23
N ASN A 27 -17.39 34.20 -5.59
CA ASN A 27 -18.77 34.66 -5.76
C ASN A 27 -19.53 34.22 -7.05
N GLN A 28 -19.99 32.97 -7.05
CA GLN A 28 -21.20 32.59 -7.78
C GLN A 28 -22.28 32.13 -6.79
N SER A 29 -23.50 32.65 -6.97
CA SER A 29 -24.71 32.21 -6.24
C SER A 29 -25.03 30.75 -6.53
N PRO A 30 -25.69 30.02 -5.60
CA PRO A 30 -26.02 28.61 -5.79
C PRO A 30 -27.01 28.40 -6.96
N PRO A 31 -26.94 27.24 -7.65
CA PRO A 31 -27.91 26.86 -8.68
C PRO A 31 -29.32 26.66 -8.10
N PRO A 32 -30.38 26.71 -8.92
CA PRO A 32 -31.75 26.52 -8.45
C PRO A 32 -31.95 25.14 -7.82
N SER A 33 -32.53 25.13 -6.62
CA SER A 33 -32.85 23.90 -5.89
C SER A 33 -33.80 23.01 -6.68
N GLN A 34 -33.38 21.77 -6.95
CA GLN A 34 -34.32 20.71 -7.30
C GLN A 34 -35.05 20.31 -6.01
N GLU A 35 -36.38 20.29 -6.04
CA GLU A 35 -37.18 19.82 -4.90
C GLU A 35 -37.02 18.30 -4.76
N THR A 36 -36.19 17.89 -3.81
CA THR A 36 -36.21 16.52 -3.28
C THR A 36 -37.62 16.24 -2.74
N PRO A 37 -38.30 15.15 -3.15
CA PRO A 37 -39.59 14.81 -2.59
C PRO A 37 -39.46 14.61 -1.08
N THR A 38 -40.16 15.44 -0.30
CA THR A 38 -40.14 15.39 1.16
C THR A 38 -40.58 14.00 1.63
N PRO A 39 -39.76 13.25 2.39
CA PRO A 39 -40.21 11.99 2.96
C PRO A 39 -41.37 12.24 3.92
N PRO A 40 -42.36 11.32 4.03
CA PRO A 40 -43.45 11.47 4.97
C PRO A 40 -42.90 11.63 6.40
N PRO A 41 -43.56 12.44 7.26
CA PRO A 41 -43.07 12.68 8.61
C PRO A 41 -42.99 11.36 9.38
N SER A 42 -41.82 11.09 9.96
CA SER A 42 -41.62 9.95 10.86
C SER A 42 -42.66 10.01 11.99
N PRO A 43 -43.25 8.86 12.39
CA PRO A 43 -44.15 8.84 13.53
C PRO A 43 -43.42 9.34 14.79
N PRO A 44 -44.12 10.00 15.74
CA PRO A 44 -43.51 10.50 16.97
C PRO A 44 -42.71 9.42 17.68
N ALA A 45 -41.50 9.76 18.12
CA ALA A 45 -40.65 8.84 18.85
C ALA A 45 -41.42 8.32 20.09
N ALA A 46 -41.54 7.00 20.21
CA ALA A 46 -42.12 6.39 21.39
C ALA A 46 -41.31 6.84 22.63
N PRO A 47 -41.97 7.19 23.75
CA PRO A 47 -41.25 7.56 24.97
C PRO A 47 -40.36 6.39 25.40
N PRO A 48 -39.15 6.65 25.92
CA PRO A 48 -38.26 5.59 26.37
C PRO A 48 -38.98 4.73 27.40
N ALA A 49 -38.90 3.40 27.23
CA ALA A 49 -39.53 2.44 28.12
C ALA A 49 -39.11 2.74 29.57
N THR A 50 -40.05 3.17 30.41
CA THR A 50 -39.75 3.47 31.81
C THR A 50 -39.24 2.20 32.47
N PHE A 51 -37.97 2.20 32.87
CA PHE A 51 -37.34 1.05 33.50
C PHE A 51 -37.89 0.87 34.92
N ARG A 52 -39.06 0.24 35.04
CA ARG A 52 -39.80 0.01 36.31
C ARG A 52 -39.18 -1.11 37.18
N GLY A 53 -37.89 -1.40 36.99
CA GLY A 53 -37.12 -2.26 37.89
C GLY A 53 -36.52 -1.43 39.00
N ALA A 54 -36.82 -1.77 40.26
CA ALA A 54 -36.07 -1.23 41.40
C ALA A 54 -34.60 -1.67 41.26
N MET A 55 -33.71 -0.71 40.98
CA MET A 55 -32.30 -0.99 40.78
C MET A 55 -31.69 -1.38 42.13
N LYS A 56 -31.54 -2.68 42.37
CA LYS A 56 -30.90 -3.20 43.58
C LYS A 56 -29.49 -2.57 43.67
N PRO A 57 -29.12 -1.97 44.82
CA PRO A 57 -27.74 -1.56 45.05
C PRO A 57 -26.82 -2.77 44.84
N ALA A 58 -25.73 -2.59 44.10
CA ALA A 58 -24.74 -3.63 43.95
C ALA A 58 -24.11 -3.92 45.32
N THR A 59 -24.39 -5.09 45.88
CA THR A 59 -23.76 -5.53 47.14
C THR A 59 -22.25 -5.57 46.94
N LYS A 60 -21.49 -4.97 47.87
CA LYS A 60 -20.02 -4.97 47.82
C LYS A 60 -19.51 -6.42 47.66
N PRO A 61 -18.74 -6.75 46.62
CA PRO A 61 -18.23 -8.10 46.43
C PRO A 61 -17.41 -8.55 47.65
N THR A 62 -17.66 -9.76 48.14
CA THR A 62 -16.77 -10.40 49.11
C THR A 62 -15.45 -10.71 48.40
N PRO A 63 -14.28 -10.28 48.94
CA PRO A 63 -13.00 -10.56 48.30
C PRO A 63 -12.76 -12.08 48.23
N PRO A 64 -12.29 -12.62 47.09
CA PRO A 64 -12.05 -14.05 46.96
C PRO A 64 -10.90 -14.47 47.89
N ARG A 65 -11.07 -15.60 48.59
CA ARG A 65 -9.95 -16.24 49.31
C ARG A 65 -8.94 -16.73 48.28
N VAL A 66 -7.73 -16.18 48.34
CA VAL A 66 -6.62 -16.51 47.44
C VAL A 66 -6.12 -17.91 47.76
N ALA A 67 -6.05 -18.78 46.75
CA ALA A 67 -5.42 -20.09 46.88
C ALA A 67 -3.88 -19.93 46.97
N ALA A 68 -3.22 -20.75 47.78
CA ALA A 68 -1.78 -20.67 47.96
C ALA A 68 -1.03 -20.84 46.62
N GLY A 69 -0.09 -19.94 46.35
CA GLY A 69 0.68 -19.90 45.10
C GLY A 69 0.12 -18.99 44.01
N LEU A 70 -1.06 -18.39 44.18
CA LEU A 70 -1.59 -17.37 43.26
C LEU A 70 -1.23 -15.96 43.71
N ILE A 71 -0.91 -15.08 42.75
CA ILE A 71 -0.81 -13.64 42.98
C ILE A 71 -2.20 -13.13 43.40
N PRO A 72 -2.34 -12.41 44.53
CA PRO A 72 -3.63 -11.91 44.99
C PRO A 72 -4.21 -10.92 43.98
N ALA A 73 -5.54 -10.99 43.77
CA ALA A 73 -6.25 -10.01 42.97
C ALA A 73 -6.09 -8.61 43.60
N THR A 74 -5.69 -7.62 42.81
CA THR A 74 -5.56 -6.23 43.27
C THR A 74 -6.95 -5.66 43.60
N ASP A 75 -7.10 -5.04 44.77
CA ASP A 75 -8.33 -4.33 45.13
C ASP A 75 -8.57 -3.16 44.13
N PRO A 76 -9.74 -3.11 43.46
CA PRO A 76 -10.00 -2.13 42.41
C PRO A 76 -10.17 -0.71 42.96
N ASP A 77 -10.68 -0.55 44.19
CA ASP A 77 -10.86 0.75 44.83
C ASP A 77 -9.52 1.27 45.35
N GLN A 78 -8.68 0.40 45.90
CA GLN A 78 -7.29 0.73 46.26
C GLN A 78 -6.49 1.16 45.02
N LYS A 79 -6.61 0.43 43.90
CA LYS A 79 -5.89 0.76 42.66
C LYS A 79 -6.41 2.07 42.03
N ARG A 80 -7.71 2.35 42.11
CA ARG A 80 -8.29 3.65 41.70
C ARG A 80 -7.80 4.80 42.57
N ALA A 81 -7.78 4.62 43.90
CA ALA A 81 -7.26 5.63 44.83
C ALA A 81 -5.77 5.91 44.63
N GLU A 82 -5.00 4.93 44.17
CA GLU A 82 -3.59 5.08 43.80
C GLU A 82 -3.40 5.81 42.46
N ILE A 83 -4.13 5.42 41.40
CA ILE A 83 -4.06 6.09 40.08
C ILE A 83 -4.44 7.57 40.18
N ASN A 84 -5.41 7.91 41.04
CA ASN A 84 -5.87 9.28 41.25
C ASN A 84 -5.04 10.04 42.30
N ARG A 85 -4.04 9.41 42.94
CA ARG A 85 -3.26 10.04 44.01
C ARG A 85 -2.37 11.15 43.45
N GLY A 86 -2.60 12.38 43.90
CA GLY A 86 -1.84 13.55 43.44
C GLY A 86 -2.24 14.07 42.06
N ARG A 87 -3.33 13.57 41.46
CA ARG A 87 -3.81 13.97 40.13
C ARG A 87 -5.24 14.47 40.17
N SER A 88 -5.45 15.74 39.82
CA SER A 88 -6.78 16.37 39.77
C SER A 88 -7.59 16.01 38.52
N ASP A 89 -6.91 15.67 37.41
CA ASP A 89 -7.54 15.30 36.14
C ASP A 89 -7.07 13.89 35.68
N PRO A 90 -7.98 12.89 35.59
CA PRO A 90 -7.64 11.55 35.13
C PRO A 90 -7.36 11.47 33.62
N PHE A 91 -7.73 12.46 32.80
CA PHE A 91 -7.58 12.48 31.35
C PHE A 91 -6.52 13.47 30.83
N ALA A 92 -5.92 14.28 31.70
CA ALA A 92 -4.78 15.13 31.33
C ALA A 92 -3.65 14.31 30.67
N PRO A 93 -2.80 14.91 29.82
CA PRO A 93 -1.56 14.29 29.40
C PRO A 93 -0.60 14.12 30.59
N PHE A 94 0.23 13.07 30.57
CA PHE A 94 1.37 12.97 31.48
C PHE A 94 2.55 13.78 30.89
N PRO A 95 3.15 14.72 31.64
CA PRO A 95 4.31 15.47 31.16
C PRO A 95 5.56 14.57 31.20
N LEU A 96 5.82 13.87 30.10
CA LEU A 96 7.07 13.14 29.90
C LEU A 96 8.19 14.15 29.62
N GLN A 97 9.22 14.17 30.46
CA GLN A 97 10.47 14.89 30.20
C GLN A 97 11.55 13.87 29.78
N PRO A 98 11.71 13.59 28.47
CA PRO A 98 12.77 12.70 28.02
C PRO A 98 14.13 13.38 28.22
N ASN A 99 14.98 12.80 29.06
CA ASN A 99 16.37 13.22 29.19
C ASN A 99 17.21 12.58 28.07
N ILE A 100 17.44 13.32 26.98
CA ILE A 100 18.21 12.83 25.82
C ILE A 100 19.67 13.28 25.95
N THR A 101 20.52 12.40 26.47
CA THR A 101 21.97 12.61 26.47
C THR A 101 22.54 12.19 25.11
N ILE A 102 22.89 13.16 24.26
CA ILE A 102 23.60 12.90 23.01
C ILE A 102 25.11 12.90 23.29
N THR A 103 25.72 11.74 23.36
CA THR A 103 27.19 11.61 23.29
C THR A 103 27.64 11.88 21.86
N VAL A 104 28.20 13.07 21.63
CA VAL A 104 28.89 13.40 20.38
C VAL A 104 30.16 12.54 20.29
N ALA A 105 30.22 11.66 19.30
CA ALA A 105 31.46 11.01 18.92
C ALA A 105 32.33 12.02 18.16
N GLU A 106 33.62 12.08 18.52
CA GLU A 106 34.59 12.99 17.90
C GLU A 106 34.92 12.52 16.47
N GLU A 107 34.70 13.40 15.48
CA GLU A 107 34.97 13.12 14.07
C GLU A 107 36.43 13.48 13.72
N PRO A 108 37.22 12.56 13.11
CA PRO A 108 38.58 12.87 12.68
C PRO A 108 38.60 13.86 11.49
N PRO A 109 39.61 14.73 11.38
CA PRO A 109 39.53 15.93 10.53
C PRO A 109 39.47 15.65 9.02
N ALA A 110 38.63 16.43 8.34
CA ALA A 110 38.36 16.34 6.91
C ALA A 110 39.54 16.73 6.01
N GLY A 111 39.67 16.04 4.86
CA GLY A 111 40.60 16.37 3.79
C GLY A 111 40.04 17.39 2.79
N THR A 112 40.83 18.39 2.44
CA THR A 112 40.49 19.54 1.58
C THR A 112 40.31 19.16 0.09
N PRO A 113 39.35 19.76 -0.64
CA PRO A 113 39.12 19.50 -2.07
C PRO A 113 39.99 20.37 -3.01
N ALA A 114 40.27 19.85 -4.22
CA ALA A 114 40.87 20.59 -5.33
C ALA A 114 40.15 20.26 -6.65
N ALA A 115 40.09 21.22 -7.58
CA ALA A 115 39.19 21.17 -8.75
C ALA A 115 39.89 21.50 -10.09
N THR A 116 39.22 21.14 -11.20
CA THR A 116 39.18 21.85 -12.53
C THR A 116 39.73 21.13 -13.79
N ALA A 117 38.79 20.62 -14.61
CA ALA A 117 38.73 20.64 -16.11
C ALA A 117 39.84 19.95 -16.98
N PRO A 118 39.73 19.94 -18.34
CA PRO A 118 38.67 19.35 -19.20
C PRO A 118 39.22 18.33 -20.26
N ALA A 119 38.34 17.78 -21.12
CA ALA A 119 38.62 16.69 -22.09
C ALA A 119 39.43 17.08 -23.35
N PRO A 120 39.95 16.08 -24.12
CA PRO A 120 39.52 15.95 -25.54
C PRO A 120 39.43 14.52 -26.13
N MET A 121 38.92 14.43 -27.36
CA MET A 121 38.82 13.22 -28.22
C MET A 121 40.18 12.69 -28.73
N GLY A 122 40.23 11.41 -29.15
CA GLY A 122 41.32 10.87 -29.97
C GLY A 122 41.09 9.47 -30.58
N ASN A 123 40.85 9.40 -31.89
CA ASN A 123 40.88 8.14 -32.66
C ASN A 123 42.31 7.63 -32.87
N ARG A 124 42.54 6.31 -32.96
CA ARG A 124 43.30 5.67 -34.09
C ARG A 124 43.22 4.13 -34.13
N LEU A 125 43.59 3.61 -35.28
CA LEU A 125 43.43 2.23 -35.79
C LEU A 125 44.70 1.36 -35.61
N ALA A 126 44.54 0.05 -35.89
CA ALA A 126 45.57 -0.91 -36.36
C ALA A 126 46.60 -1.42 -35.32
N ALA A 127 47.18 -2.64 -35.42
CA ALA A 127 46.84 -3.86 -36.17
C ALA A 127 47.63 -5.10 -35.62
N THR A 128 47.25 -6.30 -36.09
CA THR A 128 47.84 -7.66 -36.06
C THR A 128 49.38 -7.82 -35.92
N PRO A 129 49.93 -8.98 -35.45
CA PRO A 129 49.79 -10.30 -36.14
C PRO A 129 49.70 -11.59 -35.29
N ALA A 130 49.33 -12.69 -35.97
CA ALA A 130 49.39 -14.11 -35.53
C ALA A 130 50.78 -14.74 -35.89
N PRO A 131 51.10 -16.07 -35.74
CA PRO A 131 50.35 -17.30 -36.11
C PRO A 131 50.39 -18.38 -34.96
N MET A 132 50.28 -19.72 -35.08
CA MET A 132 50.10 -20.72 -36.17
C MET A 132 49.53 -22.04 -35.58
N GLY A 133 48.89 -22.91 -36.39
CA GLY A 133 48.63 -24.32 -36.00
C GLY A 133 47.65 -25.09 -36.91
N ASN A 134 48.16 -25.94 -37.82
CA ASN A 134 47.42 -26.51 -38.96
C ASN A 134 47.48 -28.06 -39.00
N ARG A 135 46.42 -28.73 -39.51
CA ARG A 135 46.40 -29.93 -40.45
C ARG A 135 45.07 -30.72 -40.34
N SER A 136 44.23 -30.77 -41.39
CA SER A 136 44.18 -31.77 -42.51
C SER A 136 43.37 -33.04 -42.15
N THR A 137 42.48 -33.67 -42.94
CA THR A 137 42.03 -33.66 -44.38
C THR A 137 40.78 -34.63 -44.48
N PRO A 138 40.24 -35.06 -45.65
CA PRO A 138 39.69 -34.37 -46.83
C PRO A 138 38.19 -34.75 -47.10
N ALA A 139 37.56 -34.21 -48.15
CA ALA A 139 36.19 -34.54 -48.59
C ALA A 139 36.14 -35.31 -49.93
N PRO A 140 34.98 -35.90 -50.29
CA PRO A 140 34.38 -35.61 -51.60
C PRO A 140 32.86 -35.35 -51.58
N ALA A 141 32.37 -34.65 -52.60
CA ALA A 141 30.98 -34.18 -52.79
C ALA A 141 30.23 -35.05 -53.85
N PRO A 142 29.09 -34.67 -54.48
CA PRO A 142 28.11 -33.61 -54.18
C PRO A 142 26.62 -34.06 -54.23
N MET A 143 25.69 -33.34 -53.60
CA MET A 143 24.27 -33.36 -54.01
C MET A 143 23.46 -32.13 -53.56
N GLY A 144 22.64 -31.59 -54.47
CA GLY A 144 21.44 -30.83 -54.10
C GLY A 144 21.60 -29.32 -53.84
N ASN A 145 21.91 -28.53 -54.87
CA ASN A 145 21.57 -27.10 -54.86
C ASN A 145 20.04 -26.94 -54.91
N ARG A 146 19.38 -26.90 -53.74
CA ARG A 146 18.01 -26.41 -53.62
C ARG A 146 18.07 -24.97 -53.10
N PRO A 147 17.73 -23.94 -53.92
CA PRO A 147 17.54 -22.61 -53.39
C PRO A 147 16.32 -22.64 -52.46
N THR A 148 16.56 -22.60 -51.15
CA THR A 148 15.53 -22.31 -50.18
C THR A 148 15.10 -20.87 -50.40
N SER A 149 13.89 -20.68 -50.94
CA SER A 149 13.29 -19.36 -51.08
C SER A 149 13.26 -18.69 -49.70
N GLY A 150 14.08 -17.66 -49.55
CA GLY A 150 14.12 -16.85 -48.33
C GLY A 150 12.82 -16.07 -48.20
N GLY A 151 11.82 -16.68 -47.54
CA GLY A 151 10.64 -15.95 -47.10
C GLY A 151 11.08 -14.77 -46.22
N PRO A 152 10.35 -13.64 -46.26
CA PRO A 152 10.71 -12.47 -45.47
C PRO A 152 10.82 -12.86 -44.00
N ILE A 153 11.95 -12.51 -43.37
CA ILE A 153 12.17 -12.71 -41.93
C ILE A 153 11.23 -11.74 -41.21
N VAL A 154 10.01 -12.19 -40.92
CA VAL A 154 9.08 -11.47 -40.06
C VAL A 154 9.71 -11.47 -38.67
N LYS A 155 10.22 -10.31 -38.25
CA LYS A 155 10.74 -10.11 -36.89
C LYS A 155 9.62 -10.49 -35.92
N ALA A 156 9.89 -11.44 -35.03
CA ALA A 156 8.92 -11.87 -34.04
C ALA A 156 8.42 -10.68 -33.20
N PRO A 157 7.14 -10.65 -32.81
CA PRO A 157 6.62 -9.62 -31.91
C PRO A 157 7.43 -9.57 -30.59
N PRO A 158 7.53 -8.39 -29.94
CA PRO A 158 8.12 -8.32 -28.61
C PRO A 158 7.33 -9.20 -27.62
N PRO A 159 7.99 -9.74 -26.57
CA PRO A 159 7.29 -10.48 -25.53
C PRO A 159 6.27 -9.57 -24.82
N PRO A 160 5.15 -10.12 -24.32
CA PRO A 160 4.18 -9.35 -23.55
C PRO A 160 4.80 -8.85 -22.23
N PRO A 161 4.32 -7.71 -21.69
CA PRO A 161 4.77 -7.21 -20.40
C PRO A 161 4.48 -8.20 -19.27
N GLN A 162 5.30 -8.15 -18.22
CA GLN A 162 5.17 -8.98 -17.03
C GLN A 162 4.37 -8.24 -15.93
N PRO A 163 3.60 -8.95 -15.08
CA PRO A 163 2.74 -8.36 -14.06
C PRO A 163 3.49 -8.13 -12.74
N THR A 164 4.70 -7.58 -12.81
CA THR A 164 5.64 -7.51 -11.67
C THR A 164 5.09 -6.72 -10.48
N GLU A 165 4.33 -5.65 -10.71
CA GLU A 165 3.75 -4.89 -9.59
C GLU A 165 2.65 -5.68 -8.87
N ALA A 166 1.84 -6.46 -9.60
CA ALA A 166 0.84 -7.35 -8.98
C ALA A 166 1.50 -8.49 -8.17
N GLU A 167 2.71 -8.90 -8.53
CA GLU A 167 3.55 -9.84 -7.77
C GLU A 167 4.24 -9.20 -6.55
N GLU A 168 4.23 -7.87 -6.42
CA GLU A 168 4.80 -7.15 -5.28
C GLU A 168 3.73 -6.59 -4.32
N VAL A 169 2.44 -6.65 -4.67
CA VAL A 169 1.34 -6.23 -3.77
C VAL A 169 1.41 -7.02 -2.45
N GLN A 170 1.45 -6.28 -1.35
CA GLN A 170 1.46 -6.80 0.01
C GLN A 170 0.03 -6.94 0.52
N VAL A 171 -0.31 -8.07 1.12
CA VAL A 171 -1.69 -8.37 1.58
C VAL A 171 -1.68 -8.57 3.09
N SER A 172 -1.99 -7.51 3.84
CA SER A 172 -1.95 -7.52 5.31
C SER A 172 -3.23 -8.05 5.96
N GLY A 173 -4.36 -8.05 5.24
CA GLY A 173 -5.64 -8.54 5.75
C GLY A 173 -6.62 -8.97 4.65
N ILE A 174 -7.40 -10.02 4.92
CA ILE A 174 -8.57 -10.42 4.12
C ILE A 174 -9.71 -10.71 5.09
N VAL A 175 -10.91 -10.20 4.81
CA VAL A 175 -12.10 -10.34 5.67
C VAL A 175 -13.38 -10.43 4.83
N GLN A 176 -14.26 -11.35 5.20
CA GLN A 176 -15.62 -11.42 4.67
C GLN A 176 -16.54 -10.49 5.47
N LEU A 177 -17.08 -9.45 4.84
CA LEU A 177 -18.18 -8.64 5.41
C LEU A 177 -19.53 -9.29 5.02
N PRO A 178 -20.66 -8.92 5.65
CA PRO A 178 -21.96 -9.56 5.37
C PRO A 178 -22.42 -9.55 3.90
N THR A 179 -21.92 -8.61 3.09
CA THR A 179 -22.32 -8.44 1.68
C THR A 179 -21.16 -8.49 0.68
N THR A 180 -19.90 -8.46 1.11
CA THR A 180 -18.73 -8.29 0.22
C THR A 180 -17.43 -8.72 0.90
N ALA A 181 -16.54 -9.38 0.17
CA ALA A 181 -15.18 -9.64 0.62
C ALA A 181 -14.32 -8.37 0.50
N MET A 182 -13.47 -8.11 1.49
CA MET A 182 -12.57 -6.95 1.55
C MET A 182 -11.15 -7.39 1.89
N ALA A 183 -10.16 -6.72 1.31
CA ALA A 183 -8.76 -6.89 1.66
C ALA A 183 -8.13 -5.56 2.10
N LEU A 184 -7.10 -5.65 2.93
CA LEU A 184 -6.18 -4.56 3.27
C LEU A 184 -4.87 -4.85 2.54
N VAL A 185 -4.44 -3.91 1.69
CA VAL A 185 -3.33 -4.09 0.77
C VAL A 185 -2.44 -2.86 0.69
N LYS A 186 -1.16 -3.08 0.41
CA LYS A 186 -0.20 -2.04 -0.01
C LYS A 186 0.35 -2.40 -1.38
N ALA A 187 0.09 -1.58 -2.39
CA ALA A 187 0.68 -1.79 -3.70
C ALA A 187 2.09 -1.16 -3.80
N PRO A 188 2.90 -1.55 -4.79
CA PRO A 188 4.17 -0.89 -5.08
C PRO A 188 3.99 0.61 -5.33
N GLY A 189 4.94 1.41 -4.84
CA GLY A 189 4.88 2.87 -4.92
C GLY A 189 3.83 3.54 -4.01
N GLU A 190 2.99 2.79 -3.29
CA GLU A 190 2.01 3.37 -2.36
C GLU A 190 2.58 3.52 -0.95
N ALA A 191 2.48 4.72 -0.39
CA ALA A 191 3.01 5.02 0.94
C ALA A 191 2.27 4.27 2.07
N THR A 192 0.96 4.08 1.91
CA THR A 192 0.05 3.58 2.95
C THR A 192 -0.77 2.39 2.47
N GLU A 193 -1.09 1.47 3.38
CA GLU A 193 -2.10 0.44 3.16
C GLU A 193 -3.50 1.05 2.95
N ARG A 194 -4.31 0.39 2.13
CA ARG A 194 -5.71 0.77 1.87
C ARG A 194 -6.63 -0.43 1.69
N ARG A 195 -7.91 -0.19 1.92
CA ARG A 195 -8.99 -1.19 1.79
C ARG A 195 -9.42 -1.31 0.33
N VAL A 196 -9.59 -2.53 -0.13
CA VAL A 196 -10.08 -2.84 -1.49
C VAL A 196 -11.15 -3.93 -1.46
N ILE A 197 -12.00 -3.89 -2.48
CA ILE A 197 -13.05 -4.86 -2.82
C ILE A 197 -12.90 -5.29 -4.29
N PRO A 198 -13.55 -6.37 -4.78
CA PRO A 198 -13.57 -6.69 -6.20
C PRO A 198 -13.99 -5.49 -7.06
N GLY A 199 -13.28 -5.26 -8.17
CA GLY A 199 -13.42 -4.07 -9.02
C GLY A 199 -12.54 -2.87 -8.63
N SER A 200 -11.87 -2.89 -7.47
CA SER A 200 -10.94 -1.82 -7.07
C SER A 200 -9.67 -1.81 -7.91
N THR A 201 -9.03 -0.65 -8.06
CA THR A 201 -7.74 -0.51 -8.75
C THR A 201 -6.60 -0.06 -7.84
N LEU A 202 -5.42 -0.65 -8.05
CA LEU A 202 -4.15 -0.37 -7.38
C LEU A 202 -3.14 0.22 -8.37
N SER A 203 -2.01 0.75 -7.88
CA SER A 203 -0.91 1.28 -8.72
C SER A 203 -1.41 2.25 -9.81
N ASN A 204 -2.11 3.31 -9.41
CA ASN A 204 -2.68 4.33 -10.32
C ASN A 204 -3.56 3.79 -11.47
N GLY A 205 -4.17 2.60 -11.30
CA GLY A 205 -5.03 1.98 -12.31
C GLY A 205 -4.39 0.83 -13.10
N LEU A 206 -3.10 0.54 -12.87
CA LEU A 206 -2.38 -0.54 -13.57
C LEU A 206 -2.82 -1.94 -13.14
N ILE A 207 -3.28 -2.10 -11.90
CA ILE A 207 -3.70 -3.39 -11.33
C ILE A 207 -5.19 -3.34 -10.99
N LEU A 208 -5.95 -4.34 -11.42
CA LEU A 208 -7.37 -4.53 -11.09
C LEU A 208 -7.54 -5.67 -10.09
N VAL A 209 -8.32 -5.47 -9.03
CA VAL A 209 -8.77 -6.56 -8.14
C VAL A 209 -9.93 -7.29 -8.80
N LYS A 210 -9.71 -8.52 -9.27
CA LYS A 210 -10.78 -9.35 -9.89
C LYS A 210 -11.69 -9.97 -8.85
N ALA A 211 -11.10 -10.54 -7.80
CA ALA A 211 -11.81 -11.30 -6.76
C ALA A 211 -11.01 -11.31 -5.46
N ILE A 212 -11.69 -11.62 -4.36
CA ILE A 212 -11.09 -11.87 -3.05
C ILE A 212 -11.69 -13.19 -2.57
N ASP A 213 -10.85 -14.19 -2.38
CA ASP A 213 -11.20 -15.50 -1.83
C ASP A 213 -10.98 -15.47 -0.31
N THR A 214 -12.06 -15.70 0.44
CA THR A 214 -12.07 -15.70 1.90
C THR A 214 -12.10 -17.12 2.48
N ASN A 215 -11.66 -18.12 1.72
CA ASN A 215 -11.46 -19.49 2.21
C ASN A 215 -10.63 -19.46 3.51
N PRO A 216 -11.13 -19.99 4.64
CA PRO A 216 -10.45 -19.90 5.93
C PRO A 216 -9.07 -20.57 5.96
N ASP A 217 -8.85 -21.60 5.13
CA ASP A 217 -7.59 -22.36 5.11
C ASP A 217 -6.49 -21.67 4.28
N ASN A 218 -6.88 -20.84 3.29
CA ASN A 218 -5.95 -20.16 2.39
C ASN A 218 -6.59 -18.92 1.75
N PRO A 219 -6.83 -17.84 2.51
CA PRO A 219 -7.43 -16.62 1.99
C PRO A 219 -6.47 -15.91 1.02
N SER A 220 -7.00 -15.42 -0.10
CA SER A 220 -6.19 -14.81 -1.16
C SER A 220 -6.94 -13.74 -1.96
N ILE A 221 -6.19 -12.87 -2.63
CA ILE A 221 -6.70 -11.86 -3.56
C ILE A 221 -6.23 -12.18 -4.98
N VAL A 222 -7.15 -12.05 -5.93
CA VAL A 222 -6.91 -12.29 -7.36
C VAL A 222 -6.81 -10.94 -8.06
N LEU A 223 -5.62 -10.63 -8.56
CA LEU A 223 -5.24 -9.40 -9.21
C LEU A 223 -5.10 -9.60 -10.72
N GLU A 224 -5.30 -8.56 -11.51
CA GLU A 224 -5.01 -8.53 -12.94
C GLU A 224 -4.09 -7.36 -13.27
N GLN A 225 -3.01 -7.62 -14.02
CA GLN A 225 -2.15 -6.59 -14.60
C GLN A 225 -1.79 -7.01 -16.03
N TYR A 226 -1.96 -6.09 -16.99
CA TYR A 226 -1.76 -6.33 -18.42
C TYR A 226 -2.48 -7.59 -18.97
N GLY A 227 -3.68 -7.90 -18.46
CA GLY A 227 -4.46 -9.09 -18.82
C GLY A 227 -3.95 -10.42 -18.25
N ARG A 228 -2.88 -10.41 -17.45
CA ARG A 228 -2.40 -11.58 -16.69
C ARG A 228 -3.00 -11.57 -15.29
N THR A 229 -3.48 -12.72 -14.83
CA THR A 229 -4.03 -12.89 -13.48
C THR A 229 -2.96 -13.41 -12.52
N ILE A 230 -2.83 -12.78 -11.34
CA ILE A 230 -1.90 -13.12 -10.26
C ILE A 230 -2.70 -13.35 -8.97
N THR A 231 -2.38 -14.39 -8.22
CA THR A 231 -2.98 -14.66 -6.90
C THR A 231 -1.98 -14.36 -5.79
N ARG A 232 -2.39 -13.57 -4.80
CA ARG A 232 -1.60 -13.22 -3.61
C ARG A 232 -2.31 -13.72 -2.36
N ARG A 233 -1.62 -14.45 -1.51
CA ARG A 233 -2.14 -14.96 -0.23
C ARG A 233 -2.08 -13.89 0.85
N LEU A 234 -2.89 -14.05 1.89
CA LEU A 234 -2.73 -13.28 3.12
C LEU A 234 -1.32 -13.47 3.70
N GLY A 235 -0.63 -12.37 3.98
CA GLY A 235 0.76 -12.34 4.44
C GLY A 235 1.81 -12.20 3.33
N ASP A 236 1.47 -12.45 2.06
CA ASP A 236 2.42 -12.27 0.96
C ASP A 236 2.92 -10.83 0.89
N GLY A 237 4.22 -10.65 0.72
CA GLY A 237 4.88 -9.36 0.59
C GLY A 237 5.02 -8.55 1.89
N VAL A 238 4.44 -9.00 3.01
CA VAL A 238 4.71 -8.42 4.32
C VAL A 238 6.13 -8.84 4.73
N PRO A 239 7.06 -7.91 5.03
CA PRO A 239 8.39 -8.28 5.48
C PRO A 239 8.29 -9.03 6.81
N GLU A 240 8.92 -10.21 6.88
CA GLU A 240 9.06 -10.95 8.13
C GLU A 240 9.71 -10.03 9.19
N PRO A 241 9.20 -9.98 10.43
CA PRO A 241 9.78 -9.12 11.46
C PRO A 241 11.25 -9.46 11.64
N ALA A 242 12.13 -8.52 11.28
CA ALA A 242 13.57 -8.70 11.40
C ALA A 242 13.88 -9.17 12.83
N ALA A 243 14.53 -10.33 12.96
CA ALA A 243 14.76 -10.98 14.24
C ALA A 243 15.36 -9.96 15.21
N ALA A 244 14.57 -9.59 16.24
CA ALA A 244 14.96 -8.54 17.16
C ALA A 244 16.31 -8.89 17.77
N PRO A 245 17.29 -7.96 17.80
CA PRO A 245 18.58 -8.24 18.43
C PRO A 245 18.29 -8.63 19.87
N GLN A 246 18.65 -9.87 20.23
CA GLN A 246 18.47 -10.38 21.58
C GLN A 246 19.36 -9.57 22.52
N ALA A 247 18.77 -8.55 23.14
CA ALA A 247 19.43 -7.74 24.16
C ALA A 247 19.68 -8.64 25.38
N SER A 248 20.85 -9.26 25.42
CA SER A 248 21.34 -10.00 26.57
C SER A 248 21.61 -9.01 27.70
N ILE A 249 20.61 -8.79 28.55
CA ILE A 249 20.74 -8.02 29.78
C ILE A 249 21.63 -8.81 30.74
N SER A 250 22.90 -8.40 30.86
CA SER A 250 23.83 -8.90 31.86
C SER A 250 23.61 -8.15 33.18
N TYR A 251 23.07 -8.85 34.18
CA TYR A 251 22.90 -8.31 35.52
C TYR A 251 24.25 -8.34 36.27
N ASN A 252 24.98 -7.22 36.28
CA ASN A 252 26.06 -7.03 37.24
C ASN A 252 25.45 -6.73 38.61
N VAL A 253 25.17 -7.79 39.38
CA VAL A 253 24.91 -7.66 40.82
C VAL A 253 26.25 -7.38 41.50
N SER A 254 26.50 -6.11 41.81
CA SER A 254 27.54 -5.72 42.75
C SER A 254 27.11 -6.14 44.15
N GLU A 255 27.60 -7.28 44.60
CA GLU A 255 27.46 -7.74 45.99
C GLU A 255 28.23 -6.76 46.90
N SER A 256 27.49 -5.95 47.67
CA SER A 256 28.05 -4.91 48.51
C SER A 256 27.68 -5.10 49.98
N GLY A 257 28.62 -5.67 50.75
CA GLY A 257 28.76 -5.45 52.19
C GLY A 257 28.07 -6.42 53.14
N GLU A 258 28.89 -7.22 53.82
CA GLU A 258 29.06 -7.15 55.29
C GLU A 258 30.55 -6.94 55.60
#